data_AF-A0A327XVL9-F1
#
_entry.id   AF-A0A327XVL9-F1
#
_cell.length_a   1.000
_cell.length_b   1.000
_cell.length_c   1.000
_cell.angle_alpha   90.00
_cell.angle_beta   90.00
_cell.angle_gamma   90.00
#
_symmetry.space_group_name_H-M   'P 1'
#
loop_
_entity.id
_entity.type
_entity.pdbx_description
1 polymer ?
#
loop_
_entity_poly.entity_id
_entity_poly.type
_entity_poly.pdbx_seq_one_letter_code
_entity_poly.pdbx_strand_id
1 'polypeptide(L)'
;MNLHFTGDFHAITSAHNLLAAMIDNHIHWGNEEQIDLRRVVWRRVIDMNDRALRDIVCSLGGVSNGFPRETGFDITVASEVMAIVYLATDLDDLQRRLGDMIGKDPA
;
A
#
# COMPACT_ATOMS: atom_id res chain seq x y z
N MET A 1 12.60 22.53 8.40
CA MET A 1 11.63 21.60 9.01
C MET A 1 11.99 20.23 8.44
N ASN A 2 12.74 19.40 9.17
CA ASN A 2 13.53 18.31 8.54
C ASN A 2 13.32 16.92 9.19
N LEU A 3 12.43 16.82 10.18
CA LEU A 3 12.12 15.57 10.88
C LEU A 3 10.61 15.38 10.82
N HIS A 4 9.97 15.04 11.92
CA HIS A 4 8.58 14.57 11.92
C HIS A 4 7.51 15.63 11.66
N PHE A 5 7.85 16.92 11.80
CA PHE A 5 6.90 18.03 11.76
C PHE A 5 5.63 17.73 12.57
N THR A 6 4.45 17.71 11.95
CA THR A 6 3.15 17.37 12.56
C THR A 6 2.80 15.88 12.47
N GLY A 7 3.60 15.07 11.78
CA GLY A 7 3.38 13.63 11.63
C GLY A 7 2.57 13.22 10.39
N ASP A 8 2.28 14.14 9.46
CA ASP A 8 1.44 13.85 8.29
C ASP A 8 2.01 12.70 7.44
N PHE A 9 3.33 12.66 7.25
CA PHE A 9 3.99 11.58 6.50
C PHE A 9 3.87 10.24 7.22
N HIS A 10 3.87 10.23 8.56
CA HIS A 10 3.63 9.01 9.32
C HIS A 10 2.21 8.51 9.10
N ALA A 11 1.21 9.40 9.16
CA ALA A 11 -0.18 9.05 8.90
C ALA A 11 -0.38 8.48 7.48
N ILE A 12 0.22 9.11 6.46
CA ILE A 12 0.18 8.65 5.07
C ILE A 12 0.87 7.29 4.92
N THR A 13 2.05 7.12 5.54
CA THR A 13 2.79 5.84 5.54
C THR A 13 1.95 4.73 6.16
N SER A 14 1.32 4.99 7.30
CA SER A 14 0.44 4.03 7.98
C SER A 14 -0.77 3.66 7.13
N ALA A 15 -1.47 4.64 6.54
CA ALA A 15 -2.63 4.39 5.70
C ALA A 15 -2.28 3.58 4.44
N HIS A 16 -1.19 3.92 3.75
CA HIS A 16 -0.74 3.18 2.57
C HIS A 16 -0.38 1.72 2.91
N ASN A 17 0.39 1.52 3.98
CA ASN A 17 0.82 0.19 4.37
C ASN A 17 -0.31 -0.65 4.98
N LEU A 18 -1.33 -0.02 5.58
CA LEU A 18 -2.55 -0.71 6.01
C LEU A 18 -3.25 -1.35 4.81
N LEU A 19 -3.39 -0.62 3.69
CA LEU A 19 -3.99 -1.17 2.48
C LEU A 19 -3.17 -2.34 1.91
N ALA A 20 -1.84 -2.21 1.86
CA ALA A 20 -0.96 -3.29 1.44
C ALA A 20 -1.13 -4.54 2.33
N ALA A 21 -1.25 -4.36 3.64
CA ALA A 21 -1.51 -5.45 4.59
C ALA A 21 -2.89 -6.07 4.39
N MET A 22 -3.93 -5.27 4.12
CA MET A 22 -5.27 -5.76 3.83
C MET A 22 -5.33 -6.60 2.54
N ILE A 23 -4.61 -6.19 1.49
CA ILE A 23 -4.51 -6.97 0.24
C ILE A 23 -3.91 -8.35 0.52
N ASP A 24 -2.76 -8.41 1.20
CA ASP A 24 -2.10 -9.68 1.49
C ASP A 24 -2.93 -10.54 2.46
N ASN A 25 -3.65 -9.93 3.41
CA ASN A 25 -4.57 -10.61 4.31
C ASN A 25 -5.78 -11.20 3.57
N HIS A 26 -6.37 -10.46 2.64
CA HIS A 26 -7.48 -10.94 1.79
C HIS A 26 -7.06 -12.15 0.97
N ILE A 27 -5.87 -12.10 0.38
CA ILE A 27 -5.27 -13.22 -0.36
C ILE A 27 -5.07 -14.43 0.56
N HIS A 28 -4.59 -14.21 1.79
CA HIS A 28 -4.34 -15.28 2.75
C HIS A 28 -5.62 -16.03 3.17
N TRP A 29 -6.73 -15.31 3.37
CA TRP A 29 -7.96 -15.87 3.95
C TRP A 29 -9.00 -16.38 2.95
N GLY A 30 -8.66 -16.47 1.67
CA GLY A 30 -9.53 -17.09 0.68
C GLY A 30 -9.43 -16.49 -0.72
N ASN A 31 -8.87 -15.29 -0.84
CA ASN A 31 -8.71 -14.59 -2.11
C ASN A 31 -10.01 -14.59 -2.94
N GLU A 32 -11.14 -14.24 -2.31
CA GLU A 32 -12.47 -14.36 -2.93
C GLU A 32 -12.58 -13.55 -4.24
N GLU A 33 -11.87 -12.42 -4.30
CA GLU A 33 -11.77 -11.54 -5.47
C GLU A 33 -10.76 -12.04 -6.54
N GLN A 34 -10.18 -13.23 -6.35
CA GLN A 34 -9.28 -13.90 -7.30
C GLN A 34 -8.09 -13.03 -7.73
N ILE A 35 -7.51 -12.27 -6.81
CA ILE A 35 -6.38 -11.39 -7.08
C ILE A 35 -5.21 -12.22 -7.61
N ASP A 36 -4.72 -11.87 -8.80
CA ASP A 36 -3.46 -12.41 -9.33
C ASP A 36 -2.27 -11.73 -8.65
N LEU A 37 -1.56 -12.47 -7.79
CA LEU A 37 -0.42 -11.98 -7.02
C LEU A 37 0.69 -11.37 -7.90
N ARG A 38 0.78 -11.76 -9.17
CA ARG A 38 1.78 -11.26 -10.13
C ARG A 38 1.41 -9.89 -10.70
N ARG A 39 0.14 -9.49 -10.55
CA ARG A 39 -0.42 -8.25 -11.11
C ARG A 39 -0.75 -7.21 -10.03
N VAL A 40 -0.44 -7.49 -8.77
CA VAL A 40 -0.62 -6.54 -7.67
C VAL A 40 0.35 -5.37 -7.86
N VAL A 41 -0.17 -4.26 -8.35
CA VAL A 41 0.58 -3.00 -8.53
C VAL A 41 0.82 -2.25 -7.22
N TRP A 42 0.01 -2.53 -6.19
CA TRP A 42 0.10 -1.87 -4.89
C TRP A 42 1.35 -2.36 -4.13
N ARG A 43 2.32 -1.47 -4.05
CA ARG A 43 3.59 -1.64 -3.32
C ARG A 43 3.43 -1.22 -1.86
N ARG A 44 4.53 -1.19 -1.10
CA ARG A 44 4.59 -0.61 0.25
C ARG A 44 5.33 0.72 0.21
N VAL A 45 5.29 1.48 1.31
CA VAL A 45 6.07 2.73 1.41
C VAL A 45 6.81 2.89 2.72
N ILE A 46 7.91 3.63 2.67
CA ILE A 46 8.67 4.07 3.84
C ILE A 46 9.28 5.45 3.59
N ASP A 47 9.31 6.31 4.61
CA ASP A 47 9.98 7.62 4.54
C ASP A 47 11.47 7.49 4.88
N MET A 48 12.18 6.71 4.07
CA MET A 48 13.61 6.44 4.22
C MET A 48 14.26 6.19 2.87
N ASN A 49 15.51 6.64 2.72
CA ASN A 49 16.33 6.35 1.55
C ASN A 49 16.91 4.94 1.63
N ASP A 50 16.07 3.92 1.54
CA ASP A 50 16.48 2.51 1.59
C ASP A 50 16.39 1.85 0.21
N ARG A 51 17.54 1.71 -0.44
CA ARG A 51 17.61 1.08 -1.77
C ARG A 51 17.40 -0.43 -1.74
N ALA A 52 17.56 -1.07 -0.59
CA ALA A 52 17.47 -2.53 -0.46
C ALA A 52 16.02 -3.03 -0.61
N LEU A 53 15.04 -2.14 -0.42
CA LEU A 53 13.63 -2.46 -0.45
C LEU A 53 12.97 -2.27 -1.83
N ARG A 54 13.72 -1.87 -2.87
CA ARG A 54 13.15 -1.61 -4.20
C ARG A 54 12.49 -2.84 -4.80
N ASP A 55 13.10 -4.01 -4.65
CA ASP A 55 12.62 -5.28 -5.18
C ASP A 55 12.82 -6.35 -4.11
N ILE A 56 11.72 -6.92 -3.62
CA ILE A 56 11.71 -7.94 -2.56
C ILE A 56 10.72 -9.05 -2.89
N VAL A 57 10.89 -10.19 -2.24
CA VAL A 57 9.85 -11.22 -2.14
C VAL A 57 9.29 -11.21 -0.72
N CYS A 58 7.99 -11.01 -0.58
CA CYS A 58 7.32 -11.02 0.72
C CYS A 58 6.62 -12.37 1.00
N SER A 59 6.06 -12.51 2.20
CA SER A 59 5.21 -13.66 2.58
C SER A 59 5.92 -15.03 2.49
N LEU A 60 7.22 -15.04 2.80
CA LEU A 60 8.03 -16.26 2.93
C LEU A 60 7.86 -16.91 4.30
N GLY A 61 8.25 -18.19 4.44
CA GLY A 61 8.28 -18.88 5.73
C GLY A 61 7.16 -19.90 5.95
N GLY A 62 6.47 -20.34 4.90
CA GLY A 62 5.49 -21.42 4.94
C GLY A 62 4.05 -20.93 5.05
N VAL A 63 3.12 -21.88 5.21
CA VAL A 63 1.66 -21.68 5.06
C VAL A 63 1.11 -20.57 5.97
N SER A 64 1.64 -20.43 7.18
CA SER A 64 1.20 -19.41 8.14
C SER A 64 1.48 -17.97 7.70
N ASN A 65 2.39 -17.75 6.75
CA ASN A 65 2.88 -16.43 6.37
C ASN A 65 2.29 -15.94 5.03
N GLY A 66 1.32 -16.68 4.49
CA GLY A 66 0.65 -16.36 3.23
C GLY A 66 1.34 -16.93 2.00
N PHE A 67 1.16 -16.23 0.89
CA PHE A 67 1.58 -16.68 -0.43
C PHE A 67 2.72 -15.78 -0.94
N PRO A 68 3.89 -16.34 -1.28
CA PRO A 68 5.01 -15.55 -1.76
C PRO A 68 4.67 -14.75 -3.02
N ARG A 69 5.09 -13.49 -3.07
CA ARG A 69 5.01 -12.63 -4.26
C ARG A 69 6.14 -11.62 -4.32
N GLU A 70 6.45 -11.18 -5.53
CA GLU A 70 7.35 -10.05 -5.76
C GLU A 70 6.62 -8.72 -5.45
N THR A 71 7.34 -7.79 -4.83
CA THR A 71 6.86 -6.46 -4.47
C THR A 71 8.04 -5.54 -4.19
N GLY A 72 7.79 -4.35 -3.63
CA GLY A 72 8.84 -3.46 -3.16
C GLY A 72 8.29 -2.30 -2.36
N PHE A 73 9.19 -1.40 -1.99
CA PHE A 73 8.88 -0.16 -1.30
C PHE A 73 9.23 1.04 -2.17
N ASP A 74 8.36 2.04 -2.11
CA ASP A 74 8.62 3.39 -2.63
C ASP A 74 8.76 4.38 -1.46
N ILE A 75 9.34 5.54 -1.72
CA ILE A 75 9.39 6.60 -0.70
C ILE A 75 7.97 7.12 -0.43
N THR A 76 7.61 7.42 0.82
CA THR A 76 6.23 7.82 1.21
C THR A 76 5.64 8.93 0.34
N VAL A 77 6.45 9.90 -0.11
CA VAL A 77 5.97 10.99 -0.98
C VAL A 77 5.52 10.54 -2.36
N ALA A 78 5.89 9.35 -2.81
CA ALA A 78 5.45 8.75 -4.07
C ALA A 78 4.09 8.02 -3.94
N SER A 79 3.55 7.91 -2.73
CA SER A 79 2.27 7.25 -2.45
C SER A 79 1.10 7.94 -3.15
N GLU A 80 0.18 7.18 -3.74
CA GLU A 80 -1.09 7.74 -4.22
C GLU A 80 -1.94 8.34 -3.08
N VAL A 81 -1.83 7.77 -1.86
CA VAL A 81 -2.47 8.34 -0.65
C VAL A 81 -1.97 9.76 -0.39
N MET A 82 -0.68 10.04 -0.62
CA MET A 82 -0.13 11.39 -0.54
C MET A 82 -0.85 12.31 -1.53
N ALA A 83 -0.91 11.91 -2.81
CA ALA A 83 -1.58 12.72 -3.84
C ALA A 83 -3.05 12.99 -3.49
N ILE A 84 -3.77 11.98 -3.02
CA ILE A 84 -5.18 12.09 -2.63
C ILE A 84 -5.37 13.04 -1.43
N VAL A 85 -4.54 12.95 -0.40
CA VAL A 85 -4.60 13.86 0.76
C VAL A 85 -4.38 15.31 0.33
N TYR A 86 -3.49 15.57 -0.62
CA TYR A 86 -3.24 16.93 -1.13
C TYR A 86 -4.27 17.43 -2.15
N LEU A 87 -5.06 16.54 -2.77
CA LEU A 87 -6.09 16.88 -3.76
C LEU A 87 -7.51 16.89 -3.18
N ALA A 88 -7.72 16.34 -1.99
CA ALA A 88 -9.02 16.29 -1.34
C ALA A 88 -9.45 17.67 -0.82
N THR A 89 -10.73 18.02 -0.99
CA THR A 89 -11.28 19.30 -0.51
C THR A 89 -11.87 19.22 0.91
N ASP A 90 -12.27 18.02 1.31
CA ASP A 90 -12.88 17.71 2.60
C ASP A 90 -12.75 16.19 2.90
N LEU A 91 -13.24 15.76 4.06
CA LEU A 91 -13.13 14.37 4.51
C LEU A 91 -13.96 13.40 3.67
N ASP A 92 -15.12 13.84 3.16
CA ASP A 92 -15.99 13.01 2.34
C ASP A 92 -15.36 12.78 0.95
N ASP A 93 -14.76 13.83 0.36
CA ASP A 93 -13.97 13.74 -0.87
C ASP A 93 -12.74 12.84 -0.69
N LEU A 94 -12.04 12.96 0.45
CA LEU A 94 -10.92 12.10 0.79
C LEU A 94 -11.33 10.62 0.83
N GLN A 95 -12.40 10.30 1.57
CA GLN A 95 -12.88 8.92 1.70
C GLN A 95 -13.29 8.33 0.35
N ARG A 96 -13.98 9.11 -0.48
CA ARG A 96 -14.38 8.69 -1.83
C ARG A 96 -13.17 8.38 -2.71
N ARG A 97 -12.18 9.28 -2.78
CA ARG A 97 -10.96 9.09 -3.59
C ARG A 97 -10.16 7.87 -3.14
N LEU A 98 -10.04 7.64 -1.83
CA LEU A 98 -9.38 6.45 -1.29
C LEU A 98 -10.13 5.16 -1.69
N GLY A 99 -11.46 5.19 -1.69
CA GLY A 99 -12.29 4.07 -2.14
C GLY A 99 -12.14 3.75 -3.63
N ASP A 100 -11.86 4.76 -4.45
CA ASP A 100 -11.69 4.62 -5.90
C ASP A 100 -10.28 4.12 -6.32
N MET A 101 -9.30 4.06 -5.41
CA MET A 101 -7.90 3.70 -5.73
C MET A 101 -7.75 2.27 -6.24
N ILE A 102 -8.47 1.30 -5.64
CA ILE A 102 -8.41 -0.10 -6.07
C ILE A 102 -9.56 -0.32 -7.06
N GLY A 103 -9.26 -0.07 -8.34
CA GLY A 103 -10.15 -0.43 -9.44
C GLY A 103 -10.43 -1.93 -9.45
N LYS A 104 -11.68 -2.30 -9.75
CA LYS A 104 -12.09 -3.68 -10.04
C LYS A 104 -11.20 -4.23 -11.16
N ASP A 105 -10.61 -5.41 -10.96
CA ASP A 105 -9.86 -6.10 -12.01
C ASP A 105 -10.78 -6.23 -13.25
N PRO A 106 -10.37 -5.80 -14.46
CA PRO A 106 -11.16 -6.07 -15.66
C PRO A 106 -11.21 -7.59 -15.86
N ALA A 107 -12.39 -8.15 -15.63
CA ALA A 107 -12.74 -9.54 -15.95
C ALA A 107 -12.41 -9.90 -17.40
#